data_AF-A0A944RF33-F1
#
_entry.id   AF-A0A944RF33-F1
#
_cell.length_a   1.000
_cell.length_b   1.000
_cell.length_c   1.000
_cell.angle_alpha   90.00
_cell.angle_beta   90.00
_cell.angle_gamma   90.00
#
_symmetry.space_group_name_H-M   'P 1'
#
loop_
_entity.id
_entity.type
_entity.pdbx_description
1 polymer ?
#
loop_
_entity_poly.entity_id
_entity_poly.type
_entity_poly.pdbx_seq_one_letter_code
_entity_poly.pdbx_strand_id
1 'polypeptide(L)'
;MDDAPPLTPQQRSAIQTLITDWLAARLADNPVLASVEYDADPSLNQHRWLARLLGEEKESIMLHFTLKQRMVHFETYVLAQPEENHAAFYEYFLRRNRKLAGAAFSIGHEDAVYLTGALPAAEVNEATLDRILGTFWVAVEESFQPALRIGFASRFKK
;
A
#
# COMPACT_ATOMS: atom_id res chain seq x y z
N MET A 1 4.09 -22.57 0.63
CA MET A 1 3.48 -22.08 1.88
C MET A 1 4.63 -21.79 2.80
N ASP A 2 4.75 -20.57 3.31
CA ASP A 2 5.94 -20.09 4.00
C ASP A 2 6.10 -20.81 5.37
N ASP A 3 7.10 -21.68 5.47
CA ASP A 3 7.30 -22.62 6.60
C ASP A 3 8.17 -22.01 7.73
N ALA A 4 8.48 -20.72 7.63
CA ALA A 4 9.25 -20.00 8.65
C ALA A 4 8.48 -19.98 9.98
N PRO A 5 9.10 -20.32 11.13
CA PRO A 5 8.41 -20.35 12.42
C PRO A 5 7.74 -19.01 12.76
N PRO A 6 6.65 -19.00 13.53
CA PRO A 6 6.00 -17.75 13.92
C PRO A 6 6.99 -16.89 14.72
N LEU A 7 6.93 -15.57 14.52
CA LEU A 7 7.80 -14.65 15.25
C LEU A 7 7.60 -14.81 16.76
N THR A 8 8.70 -14.79 17.52
CA THR A 8 8.62 -14.69 18.96
C THR A 8 8.03 -13.33 19.38
N PRO A 9 7.45 -13.20 20.59
CA PRO A 9 6.95 -11.92 21.08
C PRO A 9 8.02 -10.81 21.04
N GLN A 10 9.28 -11.16 21.34
CA GLN A 10 10.41 -10.23 21.29
C GLN A 10 10.72 -9.77 19.86
N GLN A 11 10.79 -10.70 18.89
CA GLN A 11 11.04 -10.34 17.49
C GLN A 11 9.93 -9.46 16.93
N ARG A 12 8.68 -9.80 17.27
CA ARG A 12 7.51 -9.03 16.86
C ARG A 12 7.53 -7.61 17.44
N SER A 13 7.82 -7.46 18.73
CA SER A 13 7.97 -6.15 19.37
C SER A 13 9.09 -5.34 18.72
N ALA A 14 10.20 -5.97 18.36
CA ALA A 14 11.31 -5.30 17.68
C ALA A 14 10.88 -4.78 16.28
N ILE A 15 10.15 -5.57 15.50
CA ILE A 15 9.64 -5.17 14.18
C ILE A 15 8.59 -4.05 14.32
N GLN A 16 7.72 -4.15 15.32
CA GLN A 16 6.75 -3.09 15.62
C GLN A 16 7.47 -1.76 15.92
N THR A 17 8.46 -1.77 16.82
CA THR A 17 9.27 -0.59 17.14
C THR A 17 9.97 -0.06 15.89
N LEU A 18 10.62 -0.93 15.10
CA LEU A 18 11.28 -0.54 13.86
C LEU A 18 10.36 0.20 12.89
N ILE A 19 9.16 -0.35 12.60
CA ILE A 19 8.22 0.29 11.67
C ILE A 19 7.74 1.63 12.23
N THR A 20 7.47 1.68 13.54
CA THR A 20 6.96 2.88 14.21
C THR A 20 8.00 4.01 14.19
N ASP A 21 9.23 3.70 14.58
CA ASP A 21 10.32 4.68 14.64
C ASP A 21 10.70 5.16 13.24
N TRP A 22 10.74 4.26 12.25
CA TRP A 22 11.02 4.62 10.87
C TRP A 22 9.95 5.54 10.27
N LEU A 23 8.66 5.23 10.48
CA LEU A 23 7.57 6.08 10.01
C LEU A 23 7.57 7.45 10.70
N ALA A 24 7.87 7.50 12.01
CA ALA A 24 7.99 8.74 12.75
C ALA A 24 9.17 9.60 12.25
N ALA A 25 10.32 8.97 11.98
CA ALA A 25 11.48 9.65 11.40
C ALA A 25 11.16 10.21 10.00
N ARG A 26 10.51 9.40 9.15
CA ARG A 26 10.08 9.83 7.81
C ARG A 26 9.06 10.94 7.84
N LEU A 27 8.13 10.93 8.80
CA LEU A 27 7.15 12.01 8.95
C LEU A 27 7.83 13.36 9.25
N ALA A 28 8.99 13.35 9.91
CA ALA A 28 9.73 14.56 10.24
C ALA A 28 10.59 15.11 9.08
N ASP A 29 11.03 14.26 8.15
CA ASP A 29 12.00 14.64 7.10
C ASP A 29 11.47 14.53 5.66
N ASN A 30 10.37 13.83 5.42
CA ASN A 30 9.79 13.63 4.10
C ASN A 30 8.51 14.46 3.91
N PRO A 31 8.54 15.52 3.08
CA PRO A 31 7.38 16.39 2.87
C PRO A 31 6.19 15.69 2.20
N VAL A 32 6.41 14.53 1.57
CA VAL A 32 5.35 13.73 0.97
C VAL A 32 4.54 12.99 2.03
N LEU A 33 5.14 12.62 3.17
CA LEU A 33 4.43 11.92 4.24
C LEU A 33 3.75 12.94 5.16
N ALA A 34 2.43 13.10 5.03
CA ALA A 34 1.67 14.14 5.72
C ALA A 34 1.24 13.76 7.14
N SER A 35 0.91 12.48 7.37
CA SER A 35 0.54 11.99 8.69
C SER A 35 0.77 10.48 8.81
N VAL A 36 0.96 10.02 10.04
CA VAL A 36 1.00 8.60 10.39
C VAL A 36 0.11 8.38 11.59
N GLU A 37 -0.87 7.50 11.44
CA GLU A 37 -1.71 7.03 12.54
C GLU A 37 -1.30 5.60 12.89
N TYR A 38 -1.31 5.29 14.18
CA TYR A 38 -1.01 3.96 14.69
C TYR A 38 -2.20 3.43 15.46
N ASP A 39 -2.64 2.23 15.11
CA ASP A 39 -3.70 1.51 15.80
C ASP A 39 -3.22 0.09 16.13
N ALA A 40 -3.50 -0.34 17.36
CA ALA A 40 -3.23 -1.70 17.80
C ALA A 40 -4.57 -2.35 18.11
N ASP A 41 -4.85 -3.47 17.46
CA ASP A 41 -6.00 -4.29 17.81
C ASP A 41 -5.53 -5.44 18.72
N PRO A 42 -5.75 -5.34 20.04
CA PRO A 42 -5.29 -6.37 20.98
C PRO A 42 -6.02 -7.69 20.78
N SER A 43 -7.24 -7.66 20.24
CA SER A 43 -8.07 -8.85 20.03
C SER A 43 -7.57 -9.70 18.85
N LEU A 44 -7.06 -9.04 17.81
CA LEU A 44 -6.51 -9.70 16.63
C LEU A 44 -5.00 -9.93 16.72
N ASN A 45 -4.36 -9.41 17.78
CA ASN A 45 -2.91 -9.36 17.91
C ASN A 45 -2.31 -8.85 16.59
N GLN A 46 -2.70 -7.64 16.17
CA GLN A 46 -2.26 -6.97 14.94
C GLN A 46 -1.86 -5.52 15.25
N HIS A 47 -0.80 -5.05 14.59
CA HIS A 47 -0.40 -3.65 14.62
C HIS A 47 -0.65 -3.06 13.24
N ARG A 48 -1.26 -1.88 13.21
CA ARG A 48 -1.64 -1.18 11.99
C ARG A 48 -1.06 0.22 12.00
N TRP A 49 -0.49 0.61 10.87
CA TRP A 49 -0.07 1.98 10.63
C TRP A 49 -0.77 2.49 9.37
N LEU A 50 -1.34 3.68 9.44
CA LEU A 50 -1.95 4.36 8.31
C LEU A 50 -1.09 5.58 7.99
N ALA A 51 -0.29 5.48 6.93
CA ALA A 51 0.54 6.55 6.43
C ALA A 51 -0.20 7.29 5.31
N ARG A 52 -0.45 8.59 5.51
CA ARG A 52 -1.03 9.46 4.47
C ARG A 52 0.08 10.12 3.68
N LEU A 53 0.17 9.80 2.41
CA LEU A 53 1.09 10.44 1.47
C LEU A 53 0.36 11.46 0.61
N LEU A 54 0.99 12.60 0.35
CA LEU A 54 0.54 13.59 -0.63
C LEU A 54 0.93 13.10 -2.03
N GLY A 55 -0.01 13.10 -2.97
CA GLY A 55 0.28 12.82 -4.38
C GLY A 55 0.25 14.10 -5.21
N GLU A 56 0.75 13.99 -6.44
CA GLU A 56 0.70 15.02 -7.46
C GLU A 56 -0.55 14.85 -8.34
N GLU A 57 -0.88 13.60 -8.68
CA GLU A 57 -2.03 13.21 -9.48
C GLU A 57 -3.23 12.81 -8.62
N LYS A 58 -2.99 12.02 -7.57
CA LYS A 58 -4.01 11.66 -6.57
C LYS A 58 -3.82 12.54 -5.33
N GLU A 59 -4.87 13.24 -4.89
CA GLU A 59 -4.80 14.17 -3.74
C GLU A 59 -4.06 13.59 -2.53
N SER A 60 -4.37 12.36 -2.14
CA SER A 60 -3.57 11.62 -1.18
C SER A 60 -3.69 10.11 -1.35
N ILE A 61 -2.66 9.41 -0.90
CA ILE A 61 -2.52 7.95 -0.91
C ILE A 61 -2.50 7.50 0.56
N MET A 62 -3.45 6.67 0.95
CA MET A 62 -3.49 6.10 2.30
C MET A 62 -2.84 4.72 2.26
N LEU A 63 -1.59 4.62 2.71
CA LEU A 63 -0.83 3.38 2.75
C LEU A 63 -1.00 2.72 4.13
N HIS A 64 -1.65 1.58 4.14
CA HIS A 64 -1.88 0.79 5.34
C HIS A 64 -0.76 -0.24 5.47
N PHE A 65 -0.10 -0.29 6.62
CA PHE A 65 0.79 -1.39 7.00
C PHE A 65 0.09 -2.21 8.07
N THR A 66 0.06 -3.54 7.94
CA THR A 66 -0.48 -4.46 8.93
C THR A 66 0.54 -5.53 9.28
N LEU A 67 1.12 -5.45 10.48
CA LEU A 67 1.96 -6.50 11.04
C LEU A 67 1.07 -7.61 11.61
N LYS A 68 1.08 -8.76 10.95
CA LYS A 68 0.46 -10.01 11.40
C LYS A 68 1.50 -10.91 12.09
N GLN A 69 1.15 -12.18 12.32
CA GLN A 69 2.04 -13.13 13.03
C GLN A 69 3.37 -13.42 12.31
N ARG A 70 3.41 -13.35 10.97
CA ARG A 70 4.58 -13.70 10.16
C ARG A 70 4.87 -12.75 9.01
N MET A 71 3.89 -11.94 8.63
CA MET A 71 3.94 -11.09 7.44
C MET A 71 3.63 -9.66 7.83
N VAL A 72 4.29 -8.72 7.16
CA VAL A 72 3.80 -7.35 7.05
C VAL A 72 3.08 -7.23 5.73
N HIS A 73 1.78 -7.01 5.81
CA HIS A 73 0.96 -6.65 4.65
C HIS A 73 0.97 -5.14 4.49
N PHE A 74 0.91 -4.69 3.25
CA PHE A 74 0.79 -3.28 2.94
C PHE A 74 -0.14 -3.09 1.75
N GLU A 75 -1.05 -2.13 1.86
CA GLU A 75 -2.07 -1.91 0.85
C GLU A 75 -2.53 -0.47 0.78
N THR A 76 -3.03 -0.06 -0.38
CA THR A 76 -3.69 1.23 -0.55
C THR A 76 -4.84 1.13 -1.54
N TYR A 77 -5.89 1.91 -1.28
CA TYR A 77 -6.99 2.10 -2.21
C TYR A 77 -6.56 3.05 -3.34
N VAL A 78 -6.74 2.61 -4.58
CA VAL A 78 -6.35 3.39 -5.77
C VAL A 78 -7.56 4.13 -6.31
N LEU A 79 -8.56 3.38 -6.78
CA LEU A 79 -9.74 3.87 -7.49
C LEU A 79 -10.94 2.94 -7.25
N ALA A 80 -12.15 3.50 -7.32
CA ALA A 80 -13.38 2.72 -7.30
C ALA A 80 -13.48 1.86 -8.55
N GLN A 81 -14.43 0.93 -8.57
CA GLN A 81 -14.82 0.26 -9.82
C GLN A 81 -15.09 1.29 -10.93
N PRO A 82 -14.73 0.98 -12.18
CA PRO A 82 -14.93 1.89 -13.30
C PRO A 82 -16.44 2.02 -13.62
N GLU A 83 -16.85 3.16 -14.16
CA GLU A 83 -18.23 3.37 -14.66
C GLU A 83 -18.39 2.84 -16.09
N GLU A 84 -17.30 2.83 -16.87
CA GLU A 84 -17.27 2.41 -18.26
C GLU A 84 -15.94 1.71 -18.61
N ASN A 85 -15.89 1.06 -19.78
CA ASN A 85 -14.67 0.39 -20.27
C ASN A 85 -14.03 -0.62 -19.29
N HIS A 86 -14.84 -1.32 -18.49
CA HIS A 86 -14.43 -2.24 -17.42
C HIS A 86 -13.29 -3.18 -17.82
N ALA A 87 -13.40 -3.86 -18.97
CA ALA A 87 -12.38 -4.78 -19.45
C ALA A 87 -11.03 -4.08 -19.68
N ALA A 88 -11.03 -2.93 -20.35
CA ALA A 88 -9.82 -2.15 -20.60
C ALA A 88 -9.23 -1.56 -19.31
N PHE A 89 -10.09 -1.16 -18.36
CA PHE A 89 -9.68 -0.65 -17.06
C PHE A 89 -8.94 -1.70 -16.24
N TYR A 90 -9.48 -2.92 -16.10
CA TYR A 90 -8.80 -3.99 -15.37
C TYR A 90 -7.59 -4.55 -16.13
N GLU A 91 -7.66 -4.64 -17.46
CA GLU A 91 -6.52 -5.04 -18.29
C GLU A 91 -5.33 -4.10 -18.11
N TYR A 92 -5.58 -2.79 -18.01
CA TYR A 92 -4.54 -1.79 -17.76
C TYR A 92 -3.74 -2.07 -16.48
N PHE A 93 -4.42 -2.33 -15.36
CA PHE A 93 -3.78 -2.68 -14.10
C PHE A 93 -3.06 -4.04 -14.16
N LEU A 94 -3.68 -5.03 -14.80
CA LEU A 94 -3.05 -6.34 -14.98
C LEU A 94 -1.75 -6.26 -15.78
N ARG A 95 -1.70 -5.42 -16.82
CA ARG A 95 -0.48 -5.18 -17.59
C ARG A 95 0.59 -4.46 -16.77
N ARG A 96 0.18 -3.52 -15.91
CA ARG A 96 1.09 -2.79 -15.02
C ARG A 96 1.79 -3.69 -14.00
N ASN A 97 1.16 -4.76 -13.54
CA ASN A 97 1.77 -5.71 -12.62
C ASN A 97 3.10 -6.29 -13.11
N ARG A 98 3.35 -6.32 -14.43
CA ARG A 98 4.65 -6.77 -14.99
C ARG A 98 5.85 -5.90 -14.59
N LYS A 99 5.62 -4.65 -14.18
CA LYS A 99 6.67 -3.70 -13.78
C LYS A 99 6.86 -3.64 -12.26
N LEU A 100 6.00 -4.31 -11.48
CA LEU A 100 6.01 -4.26 -10.03
C LEU A 100 6.71 -5.49 -9.45
N ALA A 101 7.45 -5.29 -8.36
CA ALA A 101 8.11 -6.35 -7.61
C ALA A 101 7.73 -6.26 -6.13
N GLY A 102 7.10 -7.31 -5.61
CA GLY A 102 6.60 -7.34 -4.22
C GLY A 102 5.29 -6.55 -4.01
N ALA A 103 4.66 -6.07 -5.08
CA ALA A 103 3.36 -5.42 -5.08
C ALA A 103 2.57 -5.82 -6.33
N ALA A 104 1.25 -5.79 -6.25
CA ALA A 104 0.36 -6.04 -7.36
C ALA A 104 -0.94 -5.25 -7.22
N PHE A 105 -1.45 -4.73 -8.33
CA PHE A 105 -2.82 -4.27 -8.41
C PHE A 105 -3.77 -5.46 -8.32
N SER A 106 -4.81 -5.31 -7.50
CA SER A 106 -5.81 -6.31 -7.21
C SER A 106 -7.20 -5.68 -7.10
N ILE A 107 -8.24 -6.48 -7.35
CA ILE A 107 -9.63 -6.09 -7.14
C ILE A 107 -10.00 -6.43 -5.69
N GLY A 108 -10.50 -5.44 -4.95
CA GLY A 108 -10.90 -5.56 -3.55
C GLY A 108 -12.41 -5.43 -3.37
N HIS A 109 -12.83 -4.87 -2.23
CA HIS A 109 -14.23 -4.64 -1.93
C HIS A 109 -14.87 -3.65 -2.92
N GLU A 110 -16.16 -3.85 -3.22
CA GLU A 110 -16.92 -3.04 -4.21
C GLU A 110 -16.25 -2.97 -5.59
N ASP A 111 -15.54 -4.03 -5.97
CA ASP A 111 -14.76 -4.13 -7.21
C ASP A 111 -13.74 -2.99 -7.40
N ALA A 112 -13.38 -2.30 -6.31
CA ALA A 112 -12.39 -1.25 -6.32
C ALA A 112 -10.98 -1.80 -6.56
N VAL A 113 -10.13 -0.99 -7.15
CA VAL A 113 -8.73 -1.32 -7.38
C VAL A 113 -7.90 -0.91 -6.17
N TYR A 114 -7.17 -1.88 -5.65
CA TYR A 114 -6.16 -1.72 -4.63
C TYR A 114 -4.78 -2.00 -5.21
N LEU A 115 -3.75 -1.42 -4.62
CA LEU A 115 -2.38 -1.89 -4.75
C LEU A 115 -2.03 -2.59 -3.44
N THR A 116 -1.62 -3.85 -3.52
CA THR A 116 -1.37 -4.69 -2.34
C THR A 116 -0.01 -5.37 -2.44
N GLY A 117 0.59 -5.64 -1.29
CA GLY A 117 1.82 -6.40 -1.17
C GLY A 117 1.98 -6.99 0.22
N ALA A 118 2.94 -7.90 0.34
CA ALA A 118 3.31 -8.47 1.62
C ALA A 118 4.77 -8.93 1.57
N LEU A 119 5.44 -8.89 2.72
CA LEU A 119 6.75 -9.51 2.90
C LEU A 119 6.83 -10.24 4.24
N PRO A 120 7.70 -11.25 4.37
CA PRO A 120 8.02 -11.85 5.66
C PRO A 120 8.46 -10.78 6.65
N ALA A 121 7.86 -10.77 7.83
CA ALA A 121 8.12 -9.76 8.84
C ALA A 121 9.59 -9.80 9.30
N ALA A 122 10.24 -10.95 9.22
CA ALA A 122 11.68 -11.11 9.49
C ALA A 122 12.59 -10.40 8.47
N GLU A 123 12.11 -10.09 7.26
CA GLU A 123 12.86 -9.38 6.23
C GLU A 123 12.69 -7.85 6.32
N VAL A 124 11.81 -7.37 7.20
CA VAL A 124 11.53 -5.94 7.35
C VAL A 124 12.74 -5.23 7.93
N ASN A 125 13.21 -4.24 7.17
CA ASN A 125 14.26 -3.29 7.52
C ASN A 125 13.95 -1.93 6.87
N GLU A 126 14.69 -0.89 7.26
CA GLU A 126 14.47 0.48 6.76
C GLU A 126 14.52 0.57 5.22
N ALA A 127 15.44 -0.14 4.57
CA ALA A 127 15.56 -0.13 3.11
C ALA A 127 14.34 -0.79 2.43
N THR A 128 13.79 -1.85 3.02
CA THR A 128 12.55 -2.44 2.52
C THR A 128 11.35 -1.53 2.73
N LEU A 129 11.26 -0.82 3.86
CA LEU A 129 10.18 0.14 4.14
C LEU A 129 10.21 1.32 3.17
N ASP A 130 11.40 1.88 2.94
CA ASP A 130 11.63 2.95 1.97
C ASP A 130 11.23 2.53 0.55
N ARG A 131 11.67 1.34 0.13
CA ARG A 131 11.28 0.76 -1.16
C ARG A 131 9.78 0.57 -1.28
N ILE A 132 9.10 0.10 -0.24
CA ILE A 132 7.63 -0.09 -0.25
C ILE A 132 6.95 1.26 -0.44
N LEU A 133 7.32 2.25 0.37
CA LEU A 133 6.74 3.59 0.34
C LEU A 133 6.90 4.23 -1.05
N GLY A 134 8.12 4.23 -1.58
CA GLY A 134 8.41 4.77 -2.91
C GLY A 134 7.71 4.00 -4.04
N THR A 135 7.70 2.66 -3.99
CA THR A 135 7.02 1.83 -5.00
C THR A 135 5.53 2.11 -5.03
N PHE A 136 4.88 2.21 -3.87
CA PHE A 136 3.45 2.46 -3.77
C PHE A 136 3.08 3.86 -4.27
N TRP A 137 3.85 4.86 -3.86
CA TRP A 137 3.64 6.22 -4.31
C TRP A 137 3.74 6.31 -5.84
N VAL A 138 4.87 5.87 -6.43
CA VAL A 138 5.08 5.92 -7.89
C VAL A 138 4.03 5.11 -8.65
N ALA A 139 3.74 3.88 -8.18
CA ALA A 139 2.79 3.01 -8.86
C ALA A 139 1.38 3.62 -8.88
N VAL A 140 0.94 4.26 -7.79
CA VAL A 140 -0.36 4.93 -7.76
C VAL A 140 -0.36 6.17 -8.66
N GLU A 141 0.64 7.04 -8.53
CA GLU A 141 0.73 8.30 -9.27
C GLU A 141 0.75 8.09 -10.79
N GLU A 142 1.61 7.18 -11.28
CA GLU A 142 1.64 6.88 -12.71
C GLU A 142 0.34 6.24 -13.20
N SER A 143 -0.39 5.53 -12.33
CA SER A 143 -1.59 4.79 -12.70
C SER A 143 -2.87 5.59 -12.65
N PHE A 144 -2.91 6.63 -11.83
CA PHE A 144 -4.15 7.28 -11.45
C PHE A 144 -4.85 7.94 -12.64
N GLN A 145 -4.19 8.90 -13.31
CA GLN A 145 -4.79 9.63 -14.43
C GLN A 145 -5.17 8.74 -15.62
N PRO A 146 -4.32 7.82 -16.11
CA PRO A 146 -4.71 7.04 -17.28
C PRO A 146 -5.82 6.04 -16.93
N ALA A 147 -5.84 5.48 -15.72
CA ALA A 147 -6.97 4.65 -15.26
C ALA A 147 -8.27 5.46 -15.20
N LEU A 148 -8.24 6.70 -14.69
CA LEU A 148 -9.40 7.60 -14.70
C LEU A 148 -9.92 7.85 -16.12
N ARG A 149 -9.02 8.14 -17.07
CA ARG A 149 -9.38 8.37 -18.47
C ARG A 149 -9.98 7.14 -19.15
N ILE A 150 -9.65 5.93 -18.70
CA ILE A 150 -10.23 4.69 -19.20
C ILE A 150 -11.59 4.44 -18.55
N GLY A 151 -11.62 4.37 -17.22
CA GLY A 151 -12.77 3.89 -16.43
C GLY A 151 -13.88 4.92 -16.19
N PHE A 152 -13.59 6.20 -16.41
CA PHE A 152 -14.49 7.34 -16.14
C PHE A 152 -14.43 8.38 -17.28
N ALA A 153 -14.17 7.92 -18.51
CA ALA A 153 -13.92 8.74 -19.70
C ALA A 153 -14.96 9.86 -19.92
N SER A 154 -16.23 9.57 -19.68
CA SER A 154 -17.38 10.49 -19.78
C SER A 154 -17.26 11.70 -18.86
N ARG A 155 -16.62 11.57 -17.69
CA ARG A 155 -16.34 12.69 -16.77
C ARG A 155 -15.34 13.70 -17.33
N PHE A 156 -14.60 13.33 -18.38
CA PHE A 156 -13.60 14.17 -19.06
C PHE A 156 -14.07 14.72 -20.40
N LYS A 157 -15.26 14.33 -20.88
CA LYS A 157 -15.85 14.88 -22.11
C LYS A 157 -16.57 16.18 -21.75
N LYS A 158 -16.03 17.30 -22.21
CA LYS A 158 -16.76 18.58 -22.31
C LYS A 158 -17.39 18.69 -23.69
#